data_AF-A0A836RL93-F1
#
_entry.id   AF-A0A836RL93-F1
#
_cell.length_a   1.000
_cell.length_b   1.000
_cell.length_c   1.000
_cell.angle_alpha   90.00
_cell.angle_beta   90.00
_cell.angle_gamma   90.00
#
_symmetry.space_group_name_H-M   'P 1'
#
loop_
_entity.id
_entity.type
_entity.pdbx_description
1 polymer ?
#
loop_
_entity_poly.entity_id
_entity_poly.type
_entity_poly.pdbx_seq_one_letter_code
_entity_poly.pdbx_strand_id
1 'polypeptide(L)'
;MPVRRFNYTGRRRIRRSDVHIVVDEPTNGPLTFDAYLDLDGYGLPQDALVRVEAYRQTNWMPFDFGTVGSIRPPDDRCLTEFGSADAVLFRVRVTSASPPGLLLAEADRLRPKRREEREEQRISLLPVRSNEDIRHEVFRLDFSGDTPVLEVTAAAGDWRALVRDPAFMS
;
A
#
# COMPACT_ATOMS: atom_id res chain seq x y z
N MET A 1 -20.52 18.24 2.59
CA MET A 1 -20.55 17.51 3.87
C MET A 1 -19.70 16.26 3.73
N PRO A 2 -18.72 15.98 4.61
CA PRO A 2 -17.96 14.74 4.54
C PRO A 2 -18.89 13.56 4.88
N VAL A 3 -18.94 12.56 3.99
CA VAL A 3 -19.69 11.32 4.22
C VAL A 3 -19.00 10.54 5.34
N ARG A 4 -19.63 10.45 6.51
CA ARG A 4 -19.15 9.65 7.64
C ARG A 4 -19.28 8.16 7.24
N ARG A 5 -18.16 7.51 6.88
CA ARG A 5 -18.12 6.05 6.61
C ARG A 5 -18.34 5.31 7.93
N PHE A 6 -19.59 4.92 8.19
CA PHE A 6 -19.93 4.10 9.35
C PHE A 6 -19.37 2.67 9.20
N ASN A 7 -18.83 2.14 10.29
CA ASN A 7 -18.34 0.76 10.36
C ASN A 7 -19.43 -0.14 10.96
N TYR A 8 -20.32 -0.66 10.11
CA TYR A 8 -21.45 -1.48 10.54
C TYR A 8 -21.09 -2.92 10.88
N THR A 9 -19.92 -3.41 10.47
CA THR A 9 -19.48 -4.80 10.67
C THR A 9 -18.44 -4.95 11.78
N GLY A 10 -18.01 -3.85 12.40
CA GLY A 10 -16.87 -3.87 13.32
C GLY A 10 -15.55 -4.22 12.63
N ARG A 11 -15.45 -4.04 11.30
CA ARG A 11 -14.26 -4.45 10.54
C ARG A 11 -13.00 -3.80 11.08
N ARG A 12 -11.93 -4.58 11.13
CA ARG A 12 -10.59 -4.12 11.49
C ARG A 12 -9.93 -3.47 10.28
N ARG A 13 -9.13 -2.43 10.52
CA ARG A 13 -8.29 -1.84 9.49
C ARG A 13 -6.98 -2.63 9.43
N ILE A 14 -6.68 -3.20 8.27
CA ILE A 14 -5.36 -3.80 8.00
C ILE A 14 -4.39 -2.65 7.74
N ARG A 15 -3.24 -2.67 8.40
CA ARG A 15 -2.19 -1.64 8.26
C ARG A 15 -1.55 -1.78 6.90
N ARG A 16 -1.15 -0.66 6.31
CA ARG A 16 -0.45 -0.66 5.02
C ARG A 16 0.94 -1.29 5.11
N SER A 17 1.58 -1.24 6.28
CA SER A 17 2.86 -1.90 6.55
C SER A 17 2.81 -3.41 6.41
N ASP A 18 1.62 -3.98 6.60
CA ASP A 18 1.42 -5.43 6.68
C ASP A 18 0.94 -5.99 5.33
N VAL A 19 0.96 -5.15 4.29
CA VAL A 19 0.60 -5.52 2.91
C VAL A 19 1.67 -4.99 1.96
N HIS A 20 2.35 -5.90 1.28
CA HIS A 20 3.34 -5.57 0.27
C HIS A 20 2.88 -6.05 -1.10
N ILE A 21 2.68 -5.13 -2.05
CA ILE A 21 2.24 -5.46 -3.41
C ILE A 21 3.28 -4.94 -4.39
N VAL A 22 3.73 -5.81 -5.27
CA VAL A 22 4.65 -5.50 -6.36
C VAL A 22 3.95 -5.78 -7.67
N VAL A 23 4.00 -4.82 -8.59
CA VAL A 23 3.52 -4.99 -9.96
C VAL A 23 4.73 -5.10 -10.88
N ASP A 24 4.68 -6.07 -11.78
CA ASP A 24 5.66 -6.31 -12.83
C ASP A 24 5.04 -5.93 -14.18
N GLU A 25 5.66 -4.95 -14.85
CA GLU A 25 5.21 -4.39 -16.13
C GLU A 25 6.32 -4.56 -17.17
N PRO A 26 6.53 -5.79 -17.68
CA PRO A 26 7.58 -6.05 -18.65
C PRO A 26 7.31 -5.34 -19.98
N THR A 27 8.36 -4.91 -20.69
CA THR A 27 8.24 -4.25 -22.00
C THR A 27 7.45 -5.09 -23.02
N ASN A 28 7.58 -6.41 -22.95
CA ASN A 28 6.85 -7.37 -23.76
C ASN A 28 6.31 -8.47 -22.85
N GLY A 29 5.06 -8.33 -22.40
CA GLY A 29 4.39 -9.35 -21.60
C GLY A 29 3.14 -8.82 -20.91
N PRO A 30 2.37 -9.69 -20.25
CA PRO A 30 1.22 -9.26 -19.46
C PRO A 30 1.69 -8.52 -18.21
N LEU A 31 0.90 -7.52 -17.81
CA LEU A 31 1.02 -6.91 -16.49
C LEU A 31 0.68 -7.96 -15.43
N THR A 32 1.55 -8.17 -14.45
CA THR A 32 1.33 -9.14 -13.36
C THR A 32 1.61 -8.52 -12.01
N PHE A 33 1.18 -9.17 -10.93
CA PHE A 33 1.51 -8.72 -9.58
C PHE A 33 1.81 -9.87 -8.63
N ASP A 34 2.54 -9.55 -7.56
CA ASP A 34 2.72 -10.39 -6.40
C ASP A 34 2.28 -9.62 -5.15
N ALA A 35 1.68 -10.32 -4.18
CA ALA A 35 1.25 -9.73 -2.93
C ALA A 35 1.65 -10.61 -1.74
N TYR A 36 2.23 -9.97 -0.72
CA TYR A 36 2.55 -10.57 0.56
C TYR A 36 1.68 -9.90 1.63
N LEU A 37 1.03 -10.72 2.44
CA LEU A 37 0.06 -10.29 3.44
C LEU A 37 0.49 -10.84 4.80
N ASP A 38 0.69 -9.95 5.75
CA ASP A 38 0.81 -10.30 7.17
C ASP A 38 -0.53 -10.00 7.84
N LEU A 39 -1.26 -11.06 8.18
CA LEU A 39 -2.56 -10.99 8.84
C LEU A 39 -2.50 -11.43 10.31
N ASP A 40 -1.29 -11.62 10.83
CA ASP A 40 -1.09 -11.99 12.23
C ASP A 40 -1.39 -10.79 13.14
N GLY A 41 -1.80 -11.08 14.38
CA GLY A 41 -2.14 -10.04 15.36
C GLY A 41 -3.49 -9.33 15.12
N TYR A 42 -4.17 -9.58 14.00
CA TYR A 42 -5.51 -9.03 13.75
C TYR A 42 -6.64 -9.84 14.40
N GLY A 43 -6.36 -11.00 15.01
CA GLY A 43 -7.38 -11.83 15.67
C GLY A 43 -8.52 -12.25 14.74
N LEU A 44 -8.19 -12.52 13.47
CA LEU A 44 -9.14 -12.93 12.45
C LEU A 44 -9.36 -14.45 12.51
N PRO A 45 -10.57 -14.95 12.21
CA PRO A 45 -10.83 -16.38 12.09
C PRO A 45 -9.94 -17.01 11.00
N GLN A 46 -9.38 -18.18 11.27
CA GLN A 46 -8.44 -18.87 10.38
C GLN A 46 -9.07 -19.34 9.06
N ASP A 47 -10.39 -19.55 9.07
CA ASP A 47 -11.23 -19.92 7.93
C ASP A 47 -11.75 -18.69 7.15
N ALA A 48 -11.51 -17.47 7.64
CA ALA A 48 -11.94 -16.27 6.94
C ALA A 48 -11.23 -16.14 5.58
N LEU A 49 -12.02 -15.84 4.55
CA LEU A 49 -11.58 -15.79 3.16
C LEU A 49 -10.82 -14.50 2.90
N VAL A 50 -9.68 -14.58 2.20
CA VAL A 50 -8.81 -13.45 1.87
C VAL A 50 -8.87 -13.21 0.36
N ARG A 51 -9.14 -11.96 -0.02
CA ARG A 51 -9.16 -11.54 -1.42
C ARG A 51 -8.34 -10.29 -1.62
N VAL A 52 -7.50 -10.30 -2.65
CA VAL A 52 -6.80 -9.12 -3.15
C VAL A 52 -7.52 -8.65 -4.39
N GLU A 53 -7.85 -7.37 -4.47
CA GLU A 53 -8.59 -6.81 -5.61
C GLU A 53 -7.78 -5.66 -6.22
N ALA A 54 -7.43 -5.78 -7.50
CA ALA A 54 -6.88 -4.69 -8.28
C ALA A 54 -8.02 -3.86 -8.89
N TYR A 55 -7.91 -2.54 -8.89
CA TYR A 55 -8.93 -1.67 -9.46
C TYR A 55 -8.39 -0.33 -9.94
N ARG A 56 -9.03 0.19 -10.99
CA ARG A 56 -8.83 1.54 -11.53
C ARG A 56 -10.14 2.00 -12.16
N GLN A 57 -10.71 3.09 -11.64
CA GLN A 57 -12.02 3.59 -12.07
C GLN A 57 -13.09 2.49 -12.01
N THR A 58 -13.62 2.07 -13.16
CA THR A 58 -14.63 1.01 -13.30
C THR A 58 -14.03 -0.39 -13.49
N ASN A 59 -12.73 -0.50 -13.78
CA ASN A 59 -12.05 -1.79 -13.96
C ASN A 59 -11.70 -2.37 -12.60
N TRP A 60 -11.98 -3.66 -12.43
CA TRP A 60 -11.86 -4.36 -11.16
C TRP A 60 -11.57 -5.85 -11.39
N MET A 61 -10.55 -6.37 -10.73
CA MET A 61 -10.14 -7.77 -10.83
C MET A 61 -9.91 -8.35 -9.42
N PRO A 62 -10.76 -9.29 -8.96
CA PRO A 62 -10.56 -10.02 -7.71
C PRO A 62 -9.62 -11.23 -7.90
N PHE A 63 -8.77 -11.46 -6.91
CA PHE A 63 -7.86 -12.61 -6.82
C PHE A 63 -8.06 -13.29 -5.47
N ASP A 64 -8.37 -14.59 -5.48
CA ASP A 64 -8.55 -15.39 -4.28
C ASP A 64 -7.19 -15.75 -3.68
N PHE A 65 -6.98 -15.40 -2.42
CA PHE A 65 -5.74 -15.64 -1.68
C PHE A 65 -5.91 -16.72 -0.61
N GLY A 66 -6.98 -17.51 -0.66
CA GLY A 66 -7.27 -18.57 0.30
C GLY A 66 -7.87 -18.03 1.59
N THR A 67 -7.38 -18.51 2.73
CA THR A 67 -7.89 -18.12 4.05
C THR A 67 -6.80 -17.48 4.91
N VAL A 68 -7.18 -16.82 6.00
CA VAL A 68 -6.23 -16.26 6.98
C VAL A 68 -5.24 -17.32 7.47
N GLY A 69 -5.69 -18.54 7.74
CA GLY A 69 -4.83 -19.62 8.20
C GLY A 69 -4.06 -20.37 7.11
N SER A 70 -4.32 -20.07 5.84
CA SER A 70 -3.63 -20.68 4.71
C SER A 70 -3.66 -19.72 3.52
N ILE A 71 -2.88 -18.65 3.62
CA ILE A 71 -2.72 -17.68 2.53
C ILE A 71 -2.02 -18.38 1.36
N ARG A 72 -2.69 -18.42 0.21
CA ARG A 72 -2.21 -19.05 -1.02
C ARG A 72 -2.51 -18.13 -2.19
N PRO A 73 -1.53 -17.35 -2.67
CA PRO A 73 -1.70 -16.57 -3.89
C PRO A 73 -2.12 -17.48 -5.05
N PRO A 74 -3.04 -17.05 -5.92
CA PRO A 74 -3.47 -17.85 -7.06
C PRO A 74 -2.34 -17.93 -8.09
N ASP A 75 -2.29 -19.00 -8.89
CA ASP A 75 -1.25 -19.18 -9.90
C ASP A 75 -1.29 -18.09 -10.97
N ASP A 76 -2.49 -17.71 -11.41
CA ASP A 76 -2.69 -16.60 -12.33
C ASP A 76 -2.91 -15.29 -11.56
N ARG A 77 -1.98 -14.36 -11.79
CA ARG A 77 -1.99 -12.99 -11.22
C ARG A 77 -1.87 -11.94 -12.32
N CYS A 78 -2.31 -12.28 -13.54
CA CYS A 78 -2.33 -11.35 -14.66
C CYS A 78 -3.39 -10.26 -14.45
N LEU A 79 -3.00 -9.02 -14.69
CA LEU A 79 -3.83 -7.82 -14.61
C LEU A 79 -4.41 -7.48 -15.99
N THR A 80 -5.21 -8.39 -16.55
CA THR A 80 -5.70 -8.35 -17.93
C THR A 80 -6.61 -7.16 -18.26
N GLU A 81 -7.25 -6.56 -17.26
CA GLU A 81 -8.13 -5.40 -17.43
C GLU A 81 -7.39 -4.06 -17.43
N PHE A 82 -6.05 -4.07 -17.34
CA PHE A 82 -5.24 -2.87 -17.22
C PHE A 82 -4.12 -2.84 -18.28
N GLY A 83 -4.11 -1.80 -19.10
CA GLY A 83 -3.05 -1.59 -20.10
C GLY A 83 -1.72 -1.08 -19.54
N SER A 84 -1.68 -0.66 -18.27
CA SER A 84 -0.46 -0.27 -17.55
C SER A 84 -0.68 -0.29 -16.03
N ALA A 85 0.40 -0.29 -15.25
CA ALA A 85 0.34 -0.19 -13.78
C ALA A 85 -0.12 1.19 -13.27
N ASP A 86 -0.14 2.21 -14.15
CA ASP A 86 -0.48 3.58 -13.78
C ASP A 86 -1.88 3.66 -13.15
N ALA A 87 -1.91 4.29 -11.98
CA ALA A 87 -3.10 4.51 -11.17
C ALA A 87 -3.89 3.24 -10.79
N VAL A 88 -3.33 2.04 -11.00
CA VAL A 88 -3.89 0.80 -10.45
C VAL A 88 -3.71 0.82 -8.93
N LEU A 89 -4.82 0.65 -8.23
CA LEU A 89 -4.85 0.53 -6.78
C LEU A 89 -5.25 -0.89 -6.41
N PHE A 90 -4.86 -1.29 -5.21
CA PHE A 90 -5.23 -2.57 -4.64
C PHE A 90 -6.03 -2.38 -3.36
N ARG A 91 -6.81 -3.38 -3.02
CA ARG A 91 -7.40 -3.55 -1.70
C ARG A 91 -7.35 -5.01 -1.28
N VAL A 92 -7.22 -5.21 0.02
CA VAL A 92 -7.28 -6.53 0.66
C VAL A 92 -8.55 -6.57 1.48
N ARG A 93 -9.35 -7.62 1.28
CA ARG A 93 -10.57 -7.87 2.06
C ARG A 93 -10.49 -9.23 2.71
N VAL A 94 -10.85 -9.26 3.98
CA VAL A 94 -11.05 -10.49 4.75
C VAL A 94 -12.52 -10.61 5.11
N THR A 95 -13.17 -11.68 4.65
CA THR A 95 -14.60 -11.92 4.89
C THR A 95 -14.82 -13.19 5.68
N SER A 96 -15.82 -13.20 6.56
CA SER A 96 -16.19 -14.40 7.30
C SER A 96 -16.66 -15.50 6.35
N ALA A 97 -16.30 -16.75 6.66
CA ALA A 97 -16.89 -17.93 6.03
C ALA A 97 -18.30 -18.20 6.57
N SER A 98 -18.57 -17.83 7.84
CA SER A 98 -19.88 -17.99 8.48
C SER A 98 -20.17 -16.86 9.50
N PRO A 99 -21.22 -16.03 9.30
CA PRO A 99 -22.04 -15.95 8.10
C PRO A 99 -21.19 -15.48 6.90
N PRO A 100 -21.40 -16.04 5.70
CA PRO A 100 -20.60 -15.70 4.53
C PRO A 100 -20.78 -14.23 4.14
N GLY A 101 -19.69 -13.61 3.68
CA GLY A 101 -19.71 -12.25 3.12
C GLY A 101 -19.67 -11.12 4.14
N LEU A 102 -19.67 -11.41 5.45
CA LEU A 102 -19.43 -10.39 6.47
C LEU A 102 -17.99 -9.89 6.39
N LEU A 103 -17.79 -8.59 6.12
CA LEU A 103 -16.46 -7.98 6.04
C LEU A 103 -15.83 -7.83 7.44
N LEU A 104 -14.76 -8.58 7.69
CA LEU A 104 -14.05 -8.66 8.98
C LEU A 104 -12.84 -7.73 9.04
N ALA A 105 -12.11 -7.57 7.93
CA ALA A 105 -11.00 -6.64 7.85
C ALA A 105 -10.77 -6.11 6.43
N GLU A 106 -10.16 -4.93 6.34
CA GLU A 106 -9.92 -4.25 5.06
C GLU A 106 -8.64 -3.40 5.11
N ALA A 107 -7.85 -3.48 4.04
CA ALA A 107 -6.93 -2.42 3.61
C ALA A 107 -7.37 -1.93 2.23
N ASP A 108 -7.49 -0.62 2.05
CA ASP A 108 -8.01 0.00 0.82
C ASP A 108 -7.06 1.08 0.31
N ARG A 109 -7.13 1.35 -1.01
CA ARG A 109 -6.26 2.29 -1.72
C ARG A 109 -4.77 2.01 -1.51
N LEU A 110 -4.38 0.74 -1.55
CA LEU A 110 -3.00 0.30 -1.53
C LEU A 110 -2.34 0.62 -2.88
N ARG A 111 -1.19 1.29 -2.84
CA ARG A 111 -0.39 1.55 -4.05
C ARG A 111 0.64 0.44 -4.19
N PRO A 112 0.75 -0.19 -5.37
CA PRO A 112 1.80 -1.16 -5.62
C PRO A 112 3.16 -0.45 -5.75
N LYS A 113 4.23 -1.18 -5.46
CA LYS A 113 5.58 -0.82 -5.91
C LYS A 113 5.80 -1.37 -7.32
N ARG A 114 6.65 -0.73 -8.10
CA ARG A 114 7.05 -1.28 -9.42
C ARG A 114 8.27 -2.17 -9.24
N ARG A 115 8.29 -3.32 -9.91
CA ARG A 115 9.44 -4.23 -9.87
C ARG A 115 10.73 -3.60 -10.42
N GLU A 116 10.59 -2.71 -11.41
CA GLU A 116 11.71 -2.00 -12.04
C GLU A 116 12.25 -0.82 -11.22
N GLU A 117 11.63 -0.46 -10.10
CA GLU A 117 12.23 0.46 -9.13
C GLU A 117 13.43 -0.25 -8.48
N ARG A 118 14.60 -0.13 -9.12
CA ARG A 118 15.89 -0.59 -8.57
C ARG A 118 16.05 -0.06 -7.14
N GLU A 119 16.67 -0.84 -6.26
CA GLU A 119 17.01 -0.41 -4.88
C GLU A 119 17.83 0.90 -4.84
N GLU A 120 18.47 1.28 -5.94
CA GLU A 120 19.19 2.56 -6.14
C GLU A 120 18.25 3.77 -6.29
N GLN A 121 16.99 3.55 -6.68
CA GLN A 121 15.89 4.51 -6.56
C GLN A 121 15.19 4.28 -5.23
N ARG A 122 15.88 4.58 -4.11
CA ARG A 122 15.22 4.71 -2.80
C ARG A 122 14.18 5.82 -2.89
N ILE A 123 12.95 5.46 -3.25
CA ILE A 123 11.80 6.32 -3.08
C ILE A 123 11.62 6.46 -1.58
N SER A 124 11.68 7.71 -1.10
CA SER A 124 11.48 8.01 0.31
C SER A 124 10.19 7.33 0.80
N LEU A 125 10.29 6.60 1.93
CA LEU A 125 9.13 5.94 2.56
C LEU A 125 8.02 6.94 2.93
N LEU A 126 8.41 8.21 3.07
CA LEU A 126 7.52 9.33 3.35
C LEU A 126 7.53 10.30 2.15
N PRO A 127 6.37 10.87 1.78
CA PRO A 127 6.35 12.07 0.95
C PRO A 127 7.26 13.15 1.56
N VAL A 128 8.15 13.73 0.76
CA VAL A 128 9.07 14.78 1.20
C VAL A 128 8.64 16.12 0.62
N ARG A 129 8.59 17.16 1.45
CA ARG A 129 8.27 18.53 1.04
C ARG A 129 9.27 19.52 1.64
N SER A 130 9.64 20.54 0.87
CA SER A 130 10.37 21.69 1.39
C SER A 130 9.44 22.64 2.15
N ASN A 131 9.86 23.07 3.34
CA ASN A 131 9.13 24.02 4.18
C ASN A 131 10.04 25.20 4.59
N GLU A 132 9.60 26.42 4.27
CA GLU A 132 10.32 27.67 4.54
C GLU A 132 10.21 28.14 6.01
N ASP A 133 9.21 27.64 6.73
CA ASP A 133 8.93 28.00 8.12
C ASP A 133 9.83 27.24 9.11
N ILE A 134 10.49 26.18 8.66
CA ILE A 134 11.46 25.42 9.44
C ILE A 134 12.82 26.11 9.33
N ARG A 135 13.16 26.93 10.34
CA ARG A 135 14.41 27.73 10.35
C ARG A 135 15.51 27.20 11.28
N HIS A 136 15.17 26.37 12.27
CA HIS A 136 16.11 25.88 13.29
C HIS A 136 16.26 24.36 13.33
N GLU A 137 15.56 23.64 12.46
CA GLU A 137 15.63 22.18 12.33
C GLU A 137 15.95 21.85 10.87
N VAL A 138 16.71 20.79 10.62
CA VAL A 138 17.01 20.36 9.24
C VAL A 138 15.81 19.63 8.63
N PHE A 139 15.06 18.90 9.45
CA PHE A 139 13.83 18.22 9.05
C PHE A 139 12.87 18.06 10.23
N ARG A 140 11.58 17.82 9.94
CA ARG A 140 10.53 17.48 10.91
C ARG A 140 9.52 16.51 10.29
N LEU A 141 8.86 15.69 11.09
CA LEU A 141 7.74 14.86 10.66
C LEU A 141 6.40 15.54 10.96
N ASP A 142 5.59 15.75 9.93
CA ASP A 142 4.21 16.20 10.06
C ASP A 142 3.25 14.99 10.04
N PHE A 143 2.48 14.83 11.11
CA PHE A 143 1.51 13.76 11.31
C PHE A 143 0.05 14.24 11.20
N SER A 144 -0.19 15.49 10.79
CA SER A 144 -1.53 16.10 10.75
C SER A 144 -2.47 15.48 9.69
N GLY A 145 -1.91 14.82 8.66
CA GLY A 145 -2.66 14.17 7.58
C GLY A 145 -2.79 12.64 7.69
N ASP A 146 -3.45 12.03 6.72
CA ASP A 146 -3.65 10.56 6.62
C ASP A 146 -2.34 9.77 6.35
N THR A 147 -1.27 10.47 5.96
CA THR A 147 0.07 9.90 5.71
C THR A 147 1.10 10.90 6.25
N PRO A 148 2.05 10.45 7.10
CA PRO A 148 3.08 11.34 7.61
C PRO A 148 3.94 11.88 6.49
N VAL A 149 4.30 13.16 6.58
CA VAL A 149 5.12 13.88 5.59
C VAL A 149 6.43 14.27 6.26
N LEU A 150 7.55 14.04 5.56
CA LEU A 150 8.85 14.55 5.95
C LEU A 150 8.98 15.98 5.42
N GLU A 151 8.96 16.95 6.31
CA GLU A 151 9.26 18.34 6.00
C GLU A 151 10.76 18.58 6.12
N VAL A 152 11.40 19.11 5.08
CA VAL A 152 12.82 19.48 5.09
C VAL A 152 12.92 20.99 4.96
N THR A 153 13.84 21.61 5.69
CA THR A 153 14.04 23.07 5.60
C THR A 153 14.40 23.48 4.17
N ALA A 154 13.82 24.60 3.69
CA ALA A 154 14.20 25.17 2.39
C ALA A 154 15.68 25.60 2.34
N ALA A 155 16.30 25.89 3.49
CA ALA A 155 17.72 26.26 3.57
C ALA A 155 18.66 25.10 3.19
N ALA A 156 18.18 23.85 3.19
CA ALA A 156 18.97 22.68 2.80
C ALA A 156 19.12 22.51 1.29
N GLY A 157 18.48 23.35 0.47
CA GLY A 157 18.61 23.29 -0.99
C GLY A 157 18.01 22.02 -1.58
N ASP A 158 18.80 21.27 -2.35
CA ASP A 158 18.37 19.96 -2.86
C ASP A 158 18.39 18.92 -1.73
N TRP A 159 17.22 18.68 -1.13
CA TRP A 159 17.07 17.69 -0.07
C TRP A 159 17.52 16.29 -0.50
N ARG A 160 17.51 15.95 -1.81
CA ARG A 160 18.01 14.66 -2.30
C ARG A 160 19.52 14.53 -2.17
N ALA A 161 20.25 15.64 -2.24
CA ALA A 161 21.68 15.67 -1.98
C ALA A 161 21.95 15.55 -0.47
N LEU A 162 21.14 16.22 0.37
CA LEU A 162 21.27 16.17 1.83
C LEU A 162 21.13 14.75 2.40
N VAL A 163 20.13 13.98 1.96
CA VAL A 163 19.93 12.60 2.45
C VAL A 163 21.00 11.61 1.99
N ARG A 164 21.89 12.03 1.06
CA ARG A 164 23.06 11.27 0.62
C ARG A 164 24.35 11.74 1.30
N ASP A 165 24.27 12.76 2.15
CA ASP A 165 25.40 13.22 2.93
C ASP A 165 25.81 12.11 3.94
N PRO A 166 27.11 11.80 4.07
CA PRO A 166 27.60 10.82 5.03
C PRO A 166 27.13 11.04 6.47
N ALA A 167 26.83 12.28 6.88
CA ALA A 167 26.28 12.58 8.20
C ALA A 167 24.84 12.06 8.39
N PHE A 168 24.12 11.76 7.31
CA PHE A 168 22.74 11.26 7.30
C PHE A 168 22.63 9.76 6.94
N MET A 169 23.73 9.12 6.56
CA MET A 169 23.78 7.69 6.26
C MET A 169 24.51 6.96 7.40
N SER A 170 23.85 5.97 8.03
CA SER A 170 24.46 5.07 9.02
C SER A 170 25.23 3.94 8.37
#